data_AF-X1PUA4-F1
#
_entry.id   AF-X1PUA4-F1
#
_cell.length_a   1.000
_cell.length_b   1.000
_cell.length_c   1.000
_cell.angle_alpha   90.00
_cell.angle_beta   90.00
_cell.angle_gamma   90.00
#
_symmetry.space_group_name_H-M   'P 1'
#
loop_
_entity.id
_entity.type
_entity.pdbx_description
1 polymer ?
#
loop_
_entity_poly.entity_id
_entity_poly.type
_entity_poly.pdbx_seq_one_letter_code
_entity_poly.pdbx_strand_id
1 'polypeptide(L)'
;MSLGNGCNIDDLEVIIKANELCNRFGLDPTSLGVTIAFAMECFEKGLLKEINTDGIKLKFGNAEIITDLIQKIAFRTGIGELLAEGTKILAQKIGNNSMAFAMQIKGLEIPLHDPRTKAMLGLSYLLSPIGPDDLAVEHDTDFDFNAPELFLERVKTLGLFDQVKADDLGFKKIR
;
A
#
# COMPACT_ATOMS: atom_id res chain seq x y z
N MET A 1 8.92 0.53 -0.05
CA MET A 1 8.12 1.63 0.52
C MET A 1 7.10 2.09 -0.51
N SER A 2 5.84 2.31 -0.12
CA SER A 2 4.73 2.62 -1.05
C SER A 2 4.96 3.87 -1.90
N LEU A 3 5.68 4.86 -1.37
CA LEU A 3 6.06 6.10 -2.05
C LEU A 3 7.10 5.94 -3.16
N GLY A 4 7.79 4.79 -3.23
CA GLY A 4 8.69 4.43 -4.33
C GLY A 4 7.95 3.58 -5.37
N ASN A 5 8.01 2.27 -5.18
CA ASN A 5 7.44 1.27 -6.11
C ASN A 5 5.98 1.54 -6.49
N GLY A 6 5.13 1.95 -5.53
CA GLY A 6 3.71 2.21 -5.80
C GLY A 6 3.48 3.41 -6.72
N CYS A 7 4.39 4.40 -6.69
CA CYS A 7 4.35 5.59 -7.54
C CYS A 7 5.28 5.47 -8.77
N ASN A 8 5.88 4.30 -9.00
CA ASN A 8 6.91 4.05 -10.03
C ASN A 8 8.14 4.97 -9.90
N ILE A 9 8.59 5.23 -8.68
CA ILE A 9 9.77 6.05 -8.38
C ILE A 9 10.88 5.15 -7.84
N ASP A 10 12.04 5.21 -8.47
CA ASP A 10 13.26 4.46 -8.13
C ASP A 10 14.40 5.33 -7.58
N ASP A 11 14.21 6.66 -7.56
CA ASP A 11 15.13 7.60 -6.93
C ASP A 11 15.14 7.44 -5.40
N LEU A 12 16.23 6.86 -4.90
CA LEU A 12 16.40 6.58 -3.48
C LEU A 12 16.45 7.84 -2.61
N GLU A 13 17.00 8.95 -3.11
CA GLU A 13 17.06 10.21 -2.35
C GLU A 13 15.64 10.76 -2.12
N VAL A 14 14.81 10.72 -3.17
CA VAL A 14 13.40 11.12 -3.08
C VAL A 14 12.63 10.21 -2.13
N ILE A 15 12.83 8.89 -2.20
CA ILE A 15 12.15 7.92 -1.32
C ILE A 15 12.53 8.13 0.15
N ILE A 16 13.83 8.31 0.44
CA ILE A 16 14.31 8.57 1.81
C ILE A 16 13.72 9.88 2.32
N LYS A 17 13.74 10.93 1.49
CA LYS A 17 13.18 12.23 1.86
C LYS A 17 11.68 12.15 2.12
N ALA A 18 10.94 11.41 1.28
CA ALA A 18 9.51 11.18 1.45
C ALA A 18 9.22 10.49 2.79
N ASN A 19 9.99 9.46 3.15
CA ASN A 19 9.85 8.78 4.45
C ASN A 19 10.13 9.71 5.64
N GLU A 20 11.17 10.54 5.53
CA GLU A 20 11.50 11.53 6.54
C GLU A 20 10.34 12.51 6.76
N LEU A 21 9.69 12.96 5.68
CA LEU A 21 8.51 13.82 5.76
C LEU A 21 7.30 13.11 6.38
N CYS A 22 7.08 11.83 6.07
CA CYS A 22 6.03 11.04 6.72
C CYS A 22 6.23 11.00 8.24
N ASN A 23 7.46 10.72 8.69
CA ASN A 23 7.79 10.72 10.11
C ASN A 23 7.61 12.10 10.74
N ARG A 24 8.04 13.16 10.03
CA ARG A 24 7.95 14.55 10.51
C ARG A 24 6.51 15.02 10.68
N PHE A 25 5.61 14.62 9.78
CA PHE A 25 4.22 15.05 9.77
C PHE A 25 3.24 14.04 10.39
N GLY A 26 3.73 12.88 10.83
CA GLY A 26 2.88 11.83 11.42
C GLY A 26 1.94 11.17 10.41
N LEU A 27 2.40 10.98 9.18
CA LEU A 27 1.64 10.34 8.10
C LEU A 27 2.01 8.86 7.98
N ASP A 28 1.02 8.01 7.70
CA ASP A 28 1.28 6.62 7.31
C ASP A 28 1.85 6.58 5.88
N PRO A 29 3.11 6.14 5.69
CA PRO A 29 3.71 6.06 4.36
C PRO A 29 3.00 5.06 3.43
N THR A 30 2.31 4.05 3.98
CA THR A 30 1.60 3.05 3.17
C THR A 30 0.35 3.64 2.55
N SER A 31 -0.60 4.10 3.36
CA SER A 31 -1.81 4.79 2.88
C SER A 31 -1.49 6.00 2.02
N LEU A 32 -0.48 6.79 2.39
CA LEU A 32 -0.06 7.94 1.60
C LEU A 32 0.41 7.54 0.21
N GLY A 33 1.29 6.54 0.11
CA GLY A 33 1.81 6.07 -1.17
C GLY A 33 0.73 5.49 -2.07
N VAL A 34 -0.18 4.67 -1.52
CA VAL A 34 -1.29 4.09 -2.29
C VAL A 34 -2.29 5.17 -2.73
N THR A 35 -2.53 6.19 -1.90
CA THR A 35 -3.40 7.32 -2.25
C THR A 35 -2.82 8.16 -3.39
N ILE A 36 -1.52 8.47 -3.33
CA ILE A 36 -0.83 9.20 -4.41
C ILE A 36 -0.82 8.37 -5.69
N ALA A 37 -0.52 7.07 -5.61
CA ALA A 37 -0.55 6.16 -6.76
C ALA A 37 -1.94 6.09 -7.41
N PHE A 38 -3.00 6.00 -6.62
CA PHE A 38 -4.37 6.04 -7.12
C PHE A 38 -4.70 7.38 -7.81
N ALA A 39 -4.21 8.50 -7.27
CA ALA A 39 -4.37 9.80 -7.90
C ALA A 39 -3.62 9.89 -9.25
N MET A 40 -2.42 9.31 -9.33
CA MET A 40 -1.67 9.19 -10.58
C MET A 40 -2.42 8.36 -11.62
N GLU A 41 -2.96 7.20 -11.22
CA GLU A 41 -3.77 6.36 -12.11
C GLU A 41 -5.04 7.08 -12.57
N CYS A 42 -5.71 7.82 -11.68
CA CYS A 42 -6.87 8.65 -12.04
C CYS A 42 -6.50 9.73 -13.06
N PHE A 43 -5.33 10.35 -12.93
CA PHE A 43 -4.85 11.36 -13.87
C PHE A 43 -4.52 10.76 -15.24
N GLU A 44 -3.84 9.61 -15.28
CA GLU A 44 -3.53 8.91 -16.53
C GLU A 44 -4.79 8.39 -17.25
N LYS A 45 -5.83 7.99 -16.50
CA LYS A 45 -7.16 7.67 -17.05
C LYS A 45 -8.00 8.90 -17.41
N GLY A 46 -7.50 10.11 -17.18
CA GLY A 46 -8.18 11.38 -17.49
C GLY A 46 -9.33 11.75 -16.56
N LEU A 47 -9.45 11.08 -15.40
CA LEU A 47 -10.43 11.37 -14.35
C LEU A 47 -10.01 12.58 -13.49
N LEU A 48 -8.70 12.74 -13.29
CA LEU A 48 -8.09 13.96 -12.78
C LEU A 48 -7.36 14.68 -13.93
N LYS A 49 -7.35 16.00 -13.89
CA LYS A 49 -6.67 16.85 -14.88
C LYS A 49 -5.87 17.93 -14.18
N GLU A 50 -4.98 18.59 -14.91
CA GLU A 50 -4.15 19.69 -14.37
C GLU A 50 -4.98 20.79 -13.70
N ILE A 51 -6.15 21.12 -14.28
CA ILE A 51 -7.09 22.09 -13.72
C ILE A 51 -7.65 21.69 -12.35
N ASN A 52 -7.68 20.38 -12.05
CA ASN A 52 -8.18 19.84 -10.79
C ASN A 52 -7.06 19.54 -9.78
N THR A 53 -5.80 19.78 -10.14
CA THR A 53 -4.61 19.32 -9.40
C THR A 53 -3.62 20.47 -9.18
N ASP A 54 -4.09 21.71 -9.17
CA ASP A 54 -3.26 22.92 -9.04
C ASP A 54 -2.14 23.03 -10.10
N GLY A 55 -2.35 22.46 -11.29
CA GLY A 55 -1.35 22.39 -12.35
C GLY A 55 -0.32 21.25 -12.20
N ILE A 56 -0.45 20.41 -11.18
CA ILE A 56 0.47 19.30 -10.92
C ILE A 56 0.17 18.14 -11.87
N LYS A 57 1.19 17.68 -12.59
CA LYS A 57 1.08 16.50 -13.46
C LYS A 57 1.29 15.22 -12.65
N LEU A 58 0.19 14.68 -12.12
CA LEU A 58 0.15 13.42 -11.37
C LEU A 58 0.37 12.21 -12.31
N LYS A 59 1.59 12.00 -12.81
CA LYS A 59 1.93 10.83 -13.62
C LYS A 59 2.80 9.87 -12.83
N PHE A 60 2.69 8.58 -13.10
CA PHE A 60 3.61 7.61 -12.52
C PHE A 60 5.07 7.94 -12.89
N GLY A 61 5.98 7.80 -11.93
CA GLY A 61 7.39 8.11 -12.07
C GLY A 61 7.75 9.60 -11.99
N ASN A 62 6.78 10.49 -11.75
CA ASN A 62 7.10 11.90 -11.49
C ASN A 62 7.62 12.08 -10.05
N ALA A 63 8.94 11.92 -9.87
CA ALA A 63 9.58 12.03 -8.56
C ALA A 63 9.59 13.47 -8.01
N GLU A 64 9.65 14.47 -8.89
CA GLU A 64 9.80 15.89 -8.53
C GLU A 64 8.63 16.42 -7.68
N ILE A 65 7.44 15.82 -7.82
CA ILE A 65 6.22 16.30 -7.17
C ILE A 65 5.96 15.64 -5.80
N ILE A 66 6.66 14.56 -5.43
CA ILE A 66 6.31 13.77 -4.25
C ILE A 66 6.46 14.57 -2.96
N THR A 67 7.58 15.25 -2.76
CA THR A 67 7.85 15.99 -1.51
C THR A 67 6.90 17.18 -1.34
N ASP A 68 6.49 17.82 -2.43
CA ASP A 68 5.48 18.89 -2.42
C ASP A 68 4.08 18.33 -2.13
N LEU A 69 3.70 17.22 -2.77
CA LEU A 69 2.41 16.56 -2.51
C LEU A 69 2.27 16.13 -1.05
N ILE A 70 3.32 15.56 -0.45
CA ILE A 70 3.31 15.15 0.96
C ILE A 70 3.05 16.35 1.87
N GLN A 71 3.71 17.49 1.62
CA GLN A 71 3.47 18.72 2.38
C GLN A 71 2.05 19.24 2.17
N LYS A 72 1.57 19.29 0.92
CA LYS A 72 0.20 19.71 0.62
C LYS A 72 -0.84 18.85 1.32
N ILE A 73 -0.62 17.54 1.41
CA ILE A 73 -1.47 16.58 2.12
C ILE A 73 -1.42 16.85 3.63
N ALA A 74 -0.22 16.94 4.21
CA ALA A 74 -0.03 17.20 5.64
C ALA A 74 -0.72 18.49 6.11
N PHE A 75 -0.66 19.54 5.29
CA PHE A 75 -1.23 20.85 5.60
C PHE A 75 -2.61 21.09 4.96
N ARG A 76 -3.17 20.09 4.27
CA ARG A 76 -4.46 20.16 3.57
C ARG A 76 -4.60 21.39 2.66
N THR A 77 -3.58 21.68 1.86
CA THR A 77 -3.58 22.81 0.94
C THR A 77 -3.78 22.37 -0.50
N GLY A 78 -4.67 23.03 -1.24
CA GLY A 78 -4.91 22.75 -2.66
C GLY A 78 -5.41 21.31 -2.88
N ILE A 79 -4.84 20.60 -3.85
CA ILE A 79 -5.11 19.17 -4.10
C ILE A 79 -4.87 18.30 -2.86
N GLY A 80 -4.01 18.73 -1.93
CA GLY A 80 -3.71 18.03 -0.70
C GLY A 80 -4.93 17.83 0.21
N GLU A 81 -5.90 18.74 0.21
CA GLU A 81 -7.17 18.57 0.96
C GLU A 81 -7.93 17.34 0.46
N LEU A 82 -7.93 17.10 -0.85
CA LEU A 82 -8.62 15.98 -1.46
C LEU A 82 -7.86 14.66 -1.24
N LEU A 83 -6.53 14.69 -1.38
CA LEU A 83 -5.68 13.51 -1.20
C LEU A 83 -5.54 13.10 0.28
N ALA A 84 -5.74 14.01 1.24
CA ALA A 84 -5.68 13.71 2.67
C ALA A 84 -6.82 12.79 3.16
N GLU A 85 -7.83 12.53 2.33
CA GLU A 85 -9.00 11.73 2.69
C GLU A 85 -8.82 10.21 2.39
N GLY A 86 -7.68 9.83 1.80
CA GLY A 86 -7.43 8.44 1.40
C GLY A 86 -8.17 8.00 0.14
N THR A 87 -7.82 6.83 -0.36
CA THR A 87 -8.29 6.30 -1.65
C THR A 87 -9.80 6.11 -1.72
N LYS A 88 -10.43 5.61 -0.65
CA LYS A 88 -11.87 5.32 -0.63
C LYS A 88 -12.70 6.58 -0.85
N ILE A 89 -12.42 7.63 -0.08
CA ILE A 89 -13.16 8.90 -0.17
C ILE A 89 -12.81 9.61 -1.48
N LEU A 90 -11.55 9.57 -1.89
CA LEU A 90 -11.11 10.11 -3.18
C LEU A 90 -11.87 9.46 -4.35
N ALA A 91 -11.97 8.13 -4.37
CA ALA A 91 -12.71 7.39 -5.39
C ALA A 91 -14.20 7.73 -5.39
N GLN A 92 -14.82 7.88 -4.22
CA GLN A 92 -16.21 8.32 -4.11
C GLN A 92 -16.43 9.72 -4.71
N LYS A 93 -15.50 10.65 -4.46
CA LYS A 93 -15.57 12.02 -4.99
C LYS A 93 -15.30 12.07 -6.50
N ILE A 94 -14.36 11.27 -7.01
CA ILE A 94 -14.02 11.20 -8.44
C ILE A 94 -15.14 10.52 -9.24
N GLY A 95 -15.80 9.50 -8.69
CA GLY A 95 -16.81 8.73 -9.41
C GLY A 95 -16.21 7.95 -10.58
N ASN A 96 -16.94 7.83 -11.70
CA ASN A 96 -16.47 7.19 -12.93
C ASN A 96 -15.90 5.76 -12.76
N ASN A 97 -16.54 4.98 -11.89
CA ASN A 97 -16.09 3.62 -11.53
C ASN A 97 -14.67 3.57 -10.95
N SER A 98 -14.15 4.69 -10.43
CA SER A 98 -12.79 4.74 -9.87
C SER A 98 -12.59 3.85 -8.65
N MET A 99 -13.66 3.56 -7.91
CA MET A 99 -13.65 2.59 -6.81
C MET A 99 -13.15 1.20 -7.25
N ALA A 100 -13.33 0.80 -8.52
CA ALA A 100 -12.90 -0.51 -9.01
C ALA A 100 -11.36 -0.68 -9.04
N PHE A 101 -10.61 0.42 -9.02
CA PHE A 101 -9.15 0.40 -8.96
C PHE A 101 -8.59 1.19 -7.77
N ALA A 102 -9.44 1.58 -6.81
CA ALA A 102 -9.01 2.09 -5.51
C ALA A 102 -8.61 0.91 -4.60
N MET A 103 -7.31 0.68 -4.45
CA MET A 103 -6.76 -0.47 -3.71
C MET A 103 -6.94 -0.32 -2.19
N GLN A 104 -8.16 -0.55 -1.70
CA GLN A 104 -8.51 -0.50 -0.28
C GLN A 104 -9.52 -1.58 0.11
N ILE A 105 -9.50 -1.97 1.38
CA ILE A 105 -10.55 -2.78 2.01
C ILE A 105 -10.99 -2.08 3.30
N LYS A 106 -12.31 -1.95 3.49
CA LYS A 106 -12.93 -1.25 4.63
C LYS A 106 -12.55 0.23 4.78
N GLY A 107 -11.88 0.81 3.78
CA GLY A 107 -11.40 2.19 3.77
C GLY A 107 -9.93 2.35 4.10
N LEU A 108 -9.21 1.26 4.37
CA LEU A 108 -7.77 1.27 4.58
C LEU A 108 -7.07 0.70 3.34
N GLU A 109 -6.02 1.39 2.89
CA GLU A 109 -5.24 1.06 1.70
C GLU A 109 -4.49 -0.27 1.84
N ILE A 110 -4.46 -1.06 0.78
CA ILE A 110 -3.77 -2.36 0.75
C ILE A 110 -2.25 -2.14 0.77
N PRO A 111 -1.50 -2.76 1.70
CA PRO A 111 -0.04 -2.73 1.73
C PRO A 111 0.61 -3.30 0.45
N LEU A 112 1.92 -3.11 0.28
CA LEU A 112 2.66 -3.56 -0.90
C LEU A 112 2.93 -5.08 -0.97
N HIS A 113 1.95 -5.90 -0.61
CA HIS A 113 1.99 -7.34 -0.76
C HIS A 113 0.81 -7.80 -1.61
N ASP A 114 1.10 -8.41 -2.76
CA ASP A 114 0.08 -8.77 -3.74
C ASP A 114 -0.68 -10.04 -3.34
N PRO A 115 -1.98 -9.93 -2.98
CA PRO A 115 -2.77 -11.08 -2.52
C PRO A 115 -3.07 -12.08 -3.64
N ARG A 116 -2.87 -11.73 -4.93
CA ARG A 116 -3.16 -12.64 -6.06
C ARG A 116 -2.25 -13.87 -6.08
N THR A 117 -1.06 -13.76 -5.49
CA THR A 117 -0.10 -14.86 -5.38
C THR A 117 -0.03 -15.46 -3.98
N LYS A 118 -0.71 -14.83 -3.00
CA LYS A 118 -0.70 -15.19 -1.59
C LYS A 118 -2.15 -15.27 -1.08
N ALA A 119 -2.82 -16.39 -1.35
CA ALA A 119 -4.26 -16.52 -1.08
C ALA A 119 -4.66 -16.29 0.39
N MET A 120 -3.84 -16.73 1.36
CA MET A 120 -4.07 -16.42 2.79
C MET A 120 -3.99 -14.93 3.10
N LEU A 121 -3.08 -14.21 2.44
CA LEU A 121 -2.95 -12.76 2.60
C LEU A 121 -4.24 -12.06 2.13
N GLY A 122 -4.76 -12.45 0.97
CA GLY A 122 -6.03 -11.92 0.48
C GLY A 122 -7.20 -12.19 1.43
N LEU A 123 -7.28 -13.39 2.00
CA LEU A 123 -8.30 -13.73 2.99
C LEU A 123 -8.14 -12.93 4.29
N SER A 124 -6.91 -12.78 4.79
CA SER A 124 -6.61 -11.97 5.97
C SER A 124 -7.00 -10.51 5.78
N TYR A 125 -6.59 -9.90 4.66
CA TYR A 125 -6.96 -8.53 4.32
C TYR A 125 -8.48 -8.32 4.30
N LEU A 126 -9.23 -9.29 3.78
CA LEU A 126 -10.69 -9.24 3.76
C LEU A 126 -11.30 -9.36 5.17
N LEU A 127 -10.82 -10.29 5.98
CA LEU A 127 -11.42 -10.64 7.27
C LEU A 127 -10.97 -9.74 8.43
N SER A 128 -9.76 -9.19 8.36
CA SER A 128 -9.16 -8.36 9.41
C SER A 128 -10.10 -7.25 9.88
N PRO A 129 -10.35 -7.10 11.19
CA PRO A 129 -11.32 -6.13 11.70
C PRO A 129 -10.94 -4.68 11.40
N ILE A 130 -9.65 -4.39 11.18
CA ILE A 130 -9.11 -3.05 10.96
C ILE A 130 -8.86 -2.72 9.48
N GLY A 131 -9.06 -3.67 8.56
CA GLY A 131 -8.68 -3.54 7.15
C GLY A 131 -7.40 -4.31 6.83
N PRO A 132 -6.82 -4.12 5.62
CA PRO A 132 -5.66 -4.86 5.19
C PRO A 132 -4.44 -4.49 6.04
N ASP A 133 -3.88 -5.49 6.71
CA ASP A 133 -2.69 -5.39 7.56
C ASP A 133 -1.83 -6.63 7.27
N ASP A 134 -0.60 -6.38 6.84
CA ASP A 134 0.35 -7.43 6.49
C ASP A 134 0.95 -8.12 7.72
N LEU A 135 0.87 -7.50 8.90
CA LEU A 135 1.27 -8.10 10.17
C LEU A 135 0.20 -9.04 10.76
N ALA A 136 -1.03 -8.99 10.24
CA ALA A 136 -2.14 -9.80 10.75
C ALA A 136 -2.08 -11.26 10.29
N VAL A 137 -1.25 -11.59 9.30
CA VAL A 137 -1.09 -12.96 8.80
C VAL A 137 0.33 -13.20 8.33
N GLU A 138 0.85 -14.37 8.67
CA GLU A 138 2.07 -14.86 8.07
C GLU A 138 1.85 -15.12 6.56
N HIS A 139 2.60 -14.39 5.74
CA HIS A 139 2.43 -14.40 4.29
C HIS A 139 3.74 -14.63 3.54
N ASP A 140 4.85 -14.79 4.25
CA ASP A 140 6.12 -15.11 3.63
C ASP A 140 6.20 -16.60 3.38
N THR A 141 7.06 -16.97 2.43
CA THR A 141 7.23 -18.35 2.00
C THR A 141 8.15 -19.12 2.96
N ASP A 142 8.41 -18.58 4.15
CA ASP A 142 9.43 -19.07 5.08
C ASP A 142 9.07 -20.41 5.74
N PHE A 143 7.82 -20.84 5.61
CA PHE A 143 7.35 -22.17 6.02
C PHE A 143 7.23 -23.17 4.86
N ASP A 144 7.49 -22.74 3.62
CA ASP A 144 7.45 -23.62 2.46
C ASP A 144 8.60 -24.61 2.47
N PHE A 145 8.43 -25.74 1.77
CA PHE A 145 9.47 -26.75 1.62
C PHE A 145 10.75 -26.22 0.97
N ASN A 146 10.65 -25.13 0.20
CA ASN A 146 11.79 -24.47 -0.44
C ASN A 146 12.42 -23.35 0.40
N ALA A 147 11.91 -23.09 1.61
CA ALA A 147 12.40 -22.04 2.48
C ALA A 147 13.79 -22.37 3.07
N PRO A 148 14.65 -21.35 3.31
CA PRO A 148 15.87 -21.54 4.08
C PRO A 148 15.58 -22.06 5.49
N GLU A 149 16.34 -23.06 5.94
CA GLU A 149 16.14 -23.70 7.25
C GLU A 149 16.31 -22.74 8.44
N LEU A 150 17.04 -21.63 8.24
CA LEU A 150 17.29 -20.58 9.22
C LEU A 150 16.01 -20.05 9.88
N PHE A 151 14.93 -19.88 9.12
CA PHE A 151 13.69 -19.35 9.68
C PHE A 151 12.99 -20.40 10.54
N LEU A 152 12.87 -21.64 10.03
CA LEU A 152 12.28 -22.77 10.76
C LEU A 152 13.00 -22.99 12.09
N GLU A 153 14.33 -22.92 12.13
CA GLU A 153 15.09 -23.03 13.38
C GLU A 153 14.71 -21.98 14.42
N ARG A 154 14.48 -20.74 13.99
CA ARG A 154 14.11 -19.63 14.89
C ARG A 154 12.69 -19.77 15.44
N VAL A 155 11.77 -20.31 14.65
CA VAL A 155 10.36 -20.46 15.08
C VAL A 155 10.08 -21.77 15.82
N LYS A 156 11.00 -22.74 15.84
CA LYS A 156 10.90 -23.96 16.67
C LYS A 156 10.66 -23.65 18.15
N THR A 157 11.21 -22.55 18.67
CA THR A 157 10.99 -22.13 20.07
C THR A 157 9.55 -21.69 20.34
N LEU A 158 8.79 -21.34 19.29
CA LEU A 158 7.36 -21.02 19.36
C LEU A 158 6.48 -22.27 19.20
N GLY A 159 7.07 -23.47 19.11
CA GLY A 159 6.34 -24.73 18.92
C GLY A 159 5.97 -25.02 17.46
N LEU A 160 6.53 -24.28 16.51
CA LEU A 160 6.29 -24.47 15.07
C LEU A 160 7.39 -25.37 14.48
N PHE A 161 7.06 -26.63 14.24
CA PHE A 161 8.02 -27.64 13.76
C PHE A 161 7.82 -28.06 12.30
N ASP A 162 6.60 -27.92 11.77
CA ASP A 162 6.26 -28.46 10.44
C ASP A 162 6.23 -27.38 9.37
N GLN A 163 6.80 -27.70 8.22
CA GLN A 163 6.62 -26.93 6.99
C GLN A 163 5.20 -27.09 6.43
N VAL A 164 4.75 -26.07 5.68
CA VAL A 164 3.46 -26.03 4.99
C VAL A 164 3.68 -25.44 3.61
N LYS A 165 3.06 -26.04 2.60
CA LYS A 165 3.13 -25.51 1.23
C LYS A 165 2.65 -24.06 1.18
N ALA A 166 3.30 -23.21 0.39
CA ALA A 166 2.99 -21.79 0.29
C ALA A 166 1.52 -21.52 -0.12
N ASP A 167 0.92 -22.39 -0.93
CA ASP A 167 -0.47 -22.26 -1.41
C ASP A 167 -1.50 -23.08 -0.59
N ASP A 168 -1.09 -23.73 0.50
CA ASP A 168 -2.02 -24.42 1.40
C ASP A 168 -2.94 -23.41 2.10
N LEU A 169 -4.23 -23.74 2.24
CA LEU A 169 -5.28 -22.95 2.90
C LEU A 169 -5.99 -23.76 4.01
N GLY A 170 -5.45 -24.93 4.38
CA GLY A 170 -6.02 -25.81 5.39
C GLY A 170 -5.67 -25.42 6.83
N PHE A 171 -6.27 -26.12 7.79
CA PHE A 171 -6.09 -25.86 9.22
C PHE A 171 -4.64 -25.90 9.70
N LYS A 172 -3.75 -26.61 9.00
CA LYS A 172 -2.31 -26.63 9.29
C LYS A 172 -1.64 -25.25 9.14
N LYS A 173 -2.28 -24.30 8.46
CA LYS A 173 -1.78 -22.93 8.29
C LYS A 173 -2.39 -21.94 9.26
N ILE A 174 -3.34 -22.39 10.09
CA ILE A 174 -3.98 -21.62 11.15
C ILE A 174 -3.32 -22.04 12.47
N ARG A 175 -2.16 -21.48 12.79
CA ARG A 175 -1.41 -21.76 14.03
C ARG A 175 -0.67 -20.52 14.51
#